data_AF-A0ABD3Y3T6-F1
#
_entry.id   AF-A0ABD3Y3T6-F1
#
_cell.length_a   1.000
_cell.length_b   1.000
_cell.length_c   1.000
_cell.angle_alpha   90.00
_cell.angle_beta   90.00
_cell.angle_gamma   90.00
#
_symmetry.space_group_name_H-M   'P 1'
#
loop_
_entity.id
_entity.type
_entity.pdbx_description
1 polymer ?
#
loop_
_entity_poly.entity_id
_entity_poly.type
_entity_poly.pdbx_seq_one_letter_code
_entity_poly.pdbx_strand_id
1 'polypeptide(L)'
;MRLLLTLLLITISGFVTAEEEKKVELPPVDPAYKAKHPMVLVNKGSSIIAMNLPTYNSPHDVQVVYKIGNPDVAFLGFVRNAELITVKPQAFNIQHLMRGEEITIIADIFEGDYQQGGSLIYSQKELVLGKQLYARELKGLSESSQWQDYDIINLGGTERIYIHKIQQAPSYNHLIFVDLVNACMQKFRTSKRVPPVNELTYKFVNCGTLKPLYYNANDFKK
;
A
#
# COMPACT_ATOMS: atom_id res chain seq x y z
N MET A 1 -71.28 11.72 -14.14
CA MET A 1 -69.91 12.27 -14.04
C MET A 1 -69.41 12.08 -12.60
N ARG A 2 -68.58 11.04 -12.36
CA ARG A 2 -67.82 10.70 -11.12
C ARG A 2 -67.65 9.19 -10.90
N LEU A 3 -68.14 8.34 -11.81
CA LEU A 3 -67.96 6.88 -11.75
C LEU A 3 -67.07 6.31 -12.86
N LEU A 4 -66.21 7.16 -13.46
CA LEU A 4 -65.31 6.78 -14.55
C LEU A 4 -63.82 7.07 -14.24
N LEU A 5 -63.49 7.43 -13.00
CA LEU A 5 -62.14 7.89 -12.63
C LEU A 5 -61.39 6.94 -11.69
N THR A 6 -61.91 5.75 -11.43
CA THR A 6 -61.32 4.76 -10.49
C THR A 6 -60.80 3.49 -11.15
N LEU A 7 -60.87 3.37 -12.47
CA LEU A 7 -60.48 2.14 -13.20
C LEU A 7 -59.19 2.26 -14.03
N LEU A 8 -58.36 3.28 -13.80
CA LEU A 8 -57.14 3.53 -14.58
C LEU A 8 -55.88 3.63 -13.71
N LEU A 9 -55.76 2.77 -12.69
CA LEU A 9 -54.59 2.78 -11.78
C LEU A 9 -54.02 1.40 -11.44
N ILE A 10 -54.19 0.39 -12.31
CA ILE A 10 -53.80 -1.01 -11.98
C ILE A 10 -52.81 -1.66 -12.98
N THR A 11 -52.32 -0.98 -14.01
CA THR A 11 -51.43 -1.64 -15.00
C THR A 11 -50.10 -0.93 -15.19
N ILE A 12 -49.26 -0.92 -14.16
CA ILE A 12 -47.80 -0.78 -14.34
C ILE A 12 -47.10 -1.76 -13.37
N SER A 13 -47.29 -3.06 -13.60
CA SER A 13 -46.39 -4.09 -13.07
C SER A 13 -45.18 -4.14 -14.00
N GLY A 14 -44.26 -3.19 -13.84
CA GLY A 14 -42.96 -3.26 -14.50
C GLY A 14 -42.19 -4.44 -13.92
N PHE A 15 -41.97 -5.47 -14.73
CA PHE A 15 -40.98 -6.49 -14.44
C PHE A 15 -39.61 -5.80 -14.43
N VAL A 16 -39.09 -5.53 -13.23
CA VAL A 16 -37.68 -5.22 -13.04
C VAL A 16 -36.95 -6.54 -13.21
N THR A 17 -36.50 -6.83 -14.43
CA THR A 17 -35.41 -7.77 -14.65
C THR A 17 -34.17 -7.17 -13.99
N ALA A 18 -33.82 -7.66 -12.81
CA ALA A 18 -32.50 -7.48 -12.26
C ALA A 18 -31.55 -8.18 -13.24
N GLU A 19 -30.92 -7.38 -14.10
CA GLU A 19 -29.80 -7.83 -14.91
C GLU A 19 -28.70 -8.20 -13.91
N GLU A 20 -28.57 -9.50 -13.66
CA GLU A 20 -27.57 -10.06 -12.78
C GLU A 20 -26.23 -9.55 -13.31
N GLU A 21 -25.62 -8.58 -12.60
CA GLU A 21 -24.33 -8.02 -12.97
C GLU A 21 -23.38 -9.19 -13.18
N LYS A 22 -23.08 -9.47 -14.44
CA LYS A 22 -22.20 -10.56 -14.84
C LYS A 22 -20.87 -10.28 -14.17
N LYS A 23 -20.61 -10.92 -13.02
CA LYS A 23 -19.34 -10.81 -12.29
C LYS A 23 -18.26 -11.05 -13.32
N VAL A 24 -17.54 -9.99 -13.67
CA VAL A 24 -16.39 -10.09 -14.58
C VAL A 24 -15.40 -10.98 -13.86
N GLU A 25 -15.32 -12.23 -14.28
CA GLU A 25 -14.40 -13.20 -13.72
C GLU A 25 -12.99 -12.70 -14.03
N LEU A 26 -12.26 -12.27 -13.00
CA LEU A 26 -10.90 -11.78 -13.16
C LEU A 26 -10.06 -12.90 -13.78
N PRO A 27 -9.17 -12.60 -14.74
CA PRO A 27 -8.29 -13.61 -15.29
C PRO A 27 -7.50 -14.29 -14.15
N PRO A 28 -7.09 -15.56 -14.29
CA PRO A 28 -6.25 -16.22 -13.30
C PRO A 28 -5.02 -15.37 -12.94
N VAL A 29 -4.56 -15.46 -11.69
CA VAL A 29 -3.28 -14.84 -11.31
C VAL A 29 -2.13 -15.50 -12.08
N ASP A 30 -1.15 -14.71 -12.51
CA ASP A 30 0.03 -15.21 -13.22
C ASP A 30 0.92 -16.01 -12.25
N PRO A 31 1.18 -17.30 -12.49
CA PRO A 31 2.02 -18.14 -11.64
C PRO A 31 3.44 -17.59 -11.44
N ALA A 32 3.96 -16.79 -12.37
CA ALA A 32 5.28 -16.18 -12.25
C ALA A 32 5.38 -15.28 -11.01
N TYR A 33 4.26 -14.68 -10.59
CA TYR A 33 4.18 -13.83 -9.40
C TYR A 33 4.11 -14.59 -8.08
N LYS A 34 4.23 -15.93 -8.08
CA LYS A 34 4.32 -16.73 -6.86
C LYS A 34 5.76 -16.77 -6.34
N ALA A 35 6.09 -15.87 -5.40
CA ALA A 35 7.42 -15.81 -4.79
C ALA A 35 7.36 -15.41 -3.32
N LYS A 36 8.52 -15.36 -2.66
CA LYS A 36 8.64 -14.74 -1.33
C LYS A 36 8.70 -13.23 -1.56
N HIS A 37 7.66 -12.50 -1.16
CA HIS A 37 7.62 -11.04 -1.30
C HIS A 37 7.88 -10.40 0.06
N PRO A 38 9.12 -10.00 0.38
CA PRO A 38 9.42 -9.41 1.68
C PRO A 38 8.63 -8.13 1.87
N MET A 39 8.34 -7.80 3.12
CA MET A 39 7.59 -6.59 3.46
C MET A 39 8.25 -5.86 4.62
N VAL A 40 7.88 -4.60 4.78
CA VAL A 40 8.13 -3.83 6.00
C VAL A 40 6.83 -3.51 6.68
N LEU A 41 6.84 -3.53 8.01
CA LEU A 41 5.69 -3.09 8.80
C LEU A 41 5.98 -1.71 9.39
N VAL A 42 5.04 -0.80 9.18
CA VAL A 42 5.06 0.54 9.75
C VAL A 42 3.76 0.78 10.52
N ASN A 43 3.80 1.63 11.54
CA ASN A 43 2.64 1.90 12.39
C ASN A 43 2.13 3.34 12.26
N LYS A 44 0.80 3.48 12.30
CA LYS A 44 0.12 4.75 12.55
C LYS A 44 -1.04 4.54 13.52
N GLY A 45 -0.95 5.15 14.70
CA GLY A 45 -1.93 4.95 15.77
C GLY A 45 -2.03 3.48 16.15
N SER A 46 -3.23 2.91 16.04
CA SER A 46 -3.52 1.49 16.27
C SER A 46 -3.45 0.62 15.00
N SER A 47 -3.11 1.19 13.85
CA SER A 47 -3.01 0.45 12.59
C SER A 47 -1.56 0.05 12.29
N ILE A 48 -1.39 -1.20 11.87
CA ILE A 48 -0.16 -1.69 11.25
C ILE A 48 -0.38 -1.72 9.73
N ILE A 49 0.59 -1.18 9.00
CA ILE A 49 0.59 -1.10 7.55
C ILE A 49 1.78 -1.90 7.05
N ALA A 50 1.52 -2.85 6.15
CA ALA A 50 2.52 -3.61 5.43
C ALA A 50 2.75 -2.98 4.06
N MET A 51 4.01 -2.82 3.69
CA MET A 51 4.41 -2.48 2.32
C MET A 51 5.38 -3.54 1.84
N ASN A 52 5.18 -4.08 0.63
CA ASN A 52 6.18 -4.98 0.07
C ASN A 52 7.50 -4.24 -0.25
N LEU A 53 8.57 -4.99 -0.39
CA LEU A 53 9.86 -4.51 -0.87
C LEU A 53 9.96 -4.77 -2.39
N PRO A 54 9.57 -3.80 -3.25
CA PRO A 54 9.65 -3.95 -4.69
C PRO A 54 11.08 -3.97 -5.22
N THR A 55 11.24 -4.50 -6.43
CA THR A 55 12.43 -4.30 -7.29
C THR A 55 11.96 -4.02 -8.72
N TYR A 56 12.86 -3.72 -9.66
CA TYR A 56 12.48 -3.49 -11.06
C TYR A 56 12.03 -4.74 -11.81
N ASN A 57 12.32 -5.94 -11.29
CA ASN A 57 12.13 -7.18 -12.02
C ASN A 57 10.96 -7.98 -11.45
N SER A 58 10.22 -8.62 -12.34
CA SER A 58 9.26 -9.67 -11.97
C SER A 58 9.98 -10.74 -11.13
N PRO A 59 9.35 -11.26 -10.06
CA PRO A 59 7.96 -11.03 -9.62
C PRO A 59 7.79 -9.91 -8.59
N HIS A 60 8.78 -9.03 -8.42
CA HIS A 60 8.80 -7.99 -7.40
C HIS A 60 8.55 -6.59 -7.98
N ASP A 61 8.14 -6.48 -9.24
CA ASP A 61 7.88 -5.25 -9.99
C ASP A 61 6.52 -4.61 -9.67
N VAL A 62 6.11 -4.66 -8.41
CA VAL A 62 4.85 -4.08 -7.93
C VAL A 62 5.05 -3.38 -6.58
N GLN A 63 4.43 -2.22 -6.39
CA GLN A 63 4.27 -1.56 -5.09
C GLN A 63 2.87 -1.82 -4.57
N VAL A 64 2.76 -2.52 -3.44
CA VAL A 64 1.51 -2.74 -2.72
C VAL A 64 1.64 -2.30 -1.27
N VAL A 65 0.59 -1.66 -0.76
CA VAL A 65 0.46 -1.25 0.64
C VAL A 65 -0.85 -1.81 1.16
N TYR A 66 -0.80 -2.49 2.30
CA TYR A 66 -1.94 -3.14 2.93
C TYR A 66 -2.02 -2.78 4.40
N LYS A 67 -3.24 -2.68 4.93
CA LYS A 67 -3.47 -2.66 6.37
C LYS A 67 -3.52 -4.11 6.89
N ILE A 68 -2.78 -4.39 7.95
CA ILE A 68 -2.88 -5.67 8.66
C ILE A 68 -4.23 -5.76 9.37
N GLY A 69 -4.92 -6.88 9.19
CA GLY A 69 -6.19 -7.19 9.85
C GLY A 69 -5.97 -7.69 11.27
N ASN A 70 -6.76 -7.16 12.21
CA ASN A 70 -6.91 -7.64 13.59
C ASN A 70 -5.60 -8.03 14.31
N PRO A 71 -4.56 -7.15 14.34
CA PRO A 71 -3.34 -7.48 15.07
C PRO A 71 -3.62 -7.58 16.57
N ASP A 72 -3.05 -8.60 17.22
CA ASP A 72 -3.09 -8.72 18.67
C ASP A 72 -2.33 -7.57 19.35
N VAL A 73 -2.67 -7.27 20.61
CA VAL A 73 -2.12 -6.12 21.36
C VAL A 73 -0.60 -6.23 21.52
N ALA A 74 -0.07 -7.44 21.71
CA ALA A 74 1.36 -7.65 21.88
C ALA A 74 2.12 -7.35 20.58
N PHE A 75 1.62 -7.83 19.44
CA PHE A 75 2.17 -7.58 18.13
C PHE A 75 2.08 -6.10 17.74
N LEU A 76 0.95 -5.44 18.03
CA LEU A 76 0.82 -3.99 17.85
C LEU A 76 1.83 -3.22 18.71
N GLY A 77 2.00 -3.60 19.98
CA GLY A 77 2.99 -2.99 20.87
C GLY A 77 4.41 -3.14 20.35
N PHE A 78 4.77 -4.35 19.89
CA PHE A 78 6.06 -4.64 19.29
C PHE A 78 6.33 -3.76 18.05
N VAL A 79 5.44 -3.78 17.05
CA VAL A 79 5.63 -3.00 15.81
C VAL A 79 5.68 -1.49 16.07
N ARG A 80 4.99 -1.00 17.10
CA ARG A 80 5.01 0.43 17.46
C ARG A 80 6.35 0.91 18.03
N ASN A 81 7.11 0.03 18.66
CA ASN A 81 8.32 0.38 19.40
C ASN A 81 9.62 0.09 18.62
N ALA A 82 9.53 -0.70 17.55
CA ALA A 82 10.66 -1.00 16.68
C ALA A 82 10.93 0.13 15.67
N GLU A 83 12.21 0.35 15.36
CA GLU A 83 12.63 1.28 14.32
C GLU A 83 12.30 0.76 12.91
N LEU A 84 12.53 -0.54 12.68
CA LEU A 84 12.27 -1.23 11.44
C LEU A 84 11.79 -2.64 11.75
N ILE A 85 10.71 -3.06 11.10
CA ILE A 85 10.27 -4.45 11.10
C ILE A 85 10.29 -4.95 9.68
N THR A 86 10.95 -6.09 9.46
CA THR A 86 10.89 -6.80 8.18
C THR A 86 10.14 -8.12 8.32
N VAL A 87 9.40 -8.45 7.27
CA VAL A 87 8.59 -9.66 7.15
C VAL A 87 9.18 -10.50 6.04
N LYS A 88 9.52 -11.74 6.37
CA LYS A 88 10.00 -12.74 5.41
C LYS A 88 8.92 -13.82 5.25
N PRO A 89 8.01 -13.67 4.28
CA PRO A 89 6.92 -14.61 4.11
C PRO A 89 7.36 -15.90 3.43
N GLN A 90 6.53 -16.93 3.59
CA GLN A 90 6.47 -18.04 2.64
C GLN A 90 6.03 -17.53 1.25
N ALA A 91 6.21 -18.36 0.22
CA ALA A 91 5.84 -17.96 -1.13
C ALA A 91 4.33 -17.86 -1.32
N PHE A 92 3.85 -16.75 -1.86
CA PHE A 92 2.44 -16.52 -2.23
C PHE A 92 2.38 -15.71 -3.52
N ASN A 93 1.21 -15.62 -4.16
CA ASN A 93 1.06 -14.82 -5.38
C ASN A 93 0.67 -13.38 -5.03
N ILE A 94 1.56 -12.42 -5.23
CA ILE A 94 1.32 -11.01 -4.89
C ILE A 94 0.20 -10.35 -5.72
N GLN A 95 -0.22 -10.96 -6.84
CA GLN A 95 -1.34 -10.41 -7.62
C GLN A 95 -2.67 -10.46 -6.87
N HIS A 96 -2.85 -11.37 -5.90
CA HIS A 96 -4.00 -11.31 -4.99
C HIS A 96 -4.03 -9.96 -4.25
N LEU A 97 -2.86 -9.48 -3.81
CA LEU A 97 -2.73 -8.17 -3.20
C LEU A 97 -2.96 -7.05 -4.20
N MET A 98 -2.57 -7.18 -5.47
CA MET A 98 -2.88 -6.17 -6.50
C MET A 98 -4.39 -6.04 -6.77
N ARG A 99 -5.14 -7.13 -6.60
CA ARG A 99 -6.60 -7.21 -6.82
C ARG A 99 -7.44 -6.75 -5.63
N GLY A 100 -6.81 -6.36 -4.53
CA GLY A 100 -7.52 -5.92 -3.33
C GLY A 100 -8.04 -7.07 -2.46
N GLU A 101 -7.63 -8.31 -2.73
CA GLU A 101 -8.07 -9.48 -1.98
C GLU A 101 -7.51 -9.45 -0.56
N GLU A 102 -8.32 -9.91 0.40
CA GLU A 102 -7.86 -10.23 1.75
C GLU A 102 -7.26 -11.63 1.74
N ILE A 103 -6.01 -11.77 2.17
CA ILE A 103 -5.33 -13.06 2.27
C ILE A 103 -4.60 -13.19 3.61
N THR A 104 -4.41 -14.43 4.05
CA THR A 104 -3.52 -14.73 5.18
C THR A 104 -2.22 -15.31 4.65
N ILE A 105 -1.10 -14.75 5.11
CA ILE A 105 0.24 -15.25 4.79
C ILE A 105 0.92 -15.80 6.05
N ILE A 106 1.80 -16.78 5.88
CA ILE A 106 2.67 -17.28 6.94
C ILE A 106 4.05 -16.65 6.76
N ALA A 107 4.60 -16.05 7.82
CA ALA A 107 5.87 -15.34 7.74
C ALA A 107 6.70 -15.42 9.02
N ASP A 108 8.01 -15.32 8.83
CA ASP A 108 8.93 -14.99 9.90
C ASP A 108 9.03 -13.45 10.02
N ILE A 109 9.00 -12.92 11.25
CA ILE A 109 9.00 -11.49 11.55
C ILE A 109 10.29 -11.13 12.27
N PHE A 110 10.97 -10.12 11.75
CA PHE A 110 12.27 -9.67 12.25
C PHE A 110 12.19 -8.23 12.74
N GLU A 111 12.86 -7.95 13.84
CA GLU A 111 13.25 -6.59 14.23
C GLU A 111 14.56 -6.23 13.51
N GLY A 112 14.55 -5.14 12.74
CA GLY A 112 15.59 -4.77 11.79
C GLY A 112 15.43 -5.41 10.42
N ASP A 113 16.47 -5.27 9.59
CA ASP A 113 16.52 -5.85 8.24
C ASP A 113 16.99 -7.33 8.31
N TYR A 114 16.12 -8.27 7.96
CA TYR A 114 16.44 -9.70 7.97
C TYR A 114 17.59 -10.09 7.03
N GLN A 115 17.91 -9.29 6.01
CA GLN A 115 19.04 -9.52 5.11
C GLN A 115 20.36 -9.01 5.71
N GLN A 116 20.29 -8.13 6.71
CA GLN A 116 21.44 -7.50 7.36
C GLN A 116 21.53 -7.89 8.84
N GLY A 117 21.09 -9.10 9.19
CA GLY A 117 21.25 -9.65 10.55
C GLY A 117 20.19 -9.21 11.56
N GLY A 118 19.01 -8.78 11.10
CA GLY A 118 17.86 -8.52 11.96
C GLY A 118 17.52 -9.71 12.88
N SER A 119 16.93 -9.40 14.03
CA SER A 119 16.61 -10.40 15.07
C SER A 119 15.25 -11.04 14.79
N LEU A 120 15.19 -12.38 14.71
CA LEU A 120 13.94 -13.11 14.57
C LEU A 120 13.12 -13.00 15.85
N ILE A 121 11.92 -12.43 15.75
CA ILE A 121 11.01 -12.23 16.90
C ILE A 121 9.85 -13.21 16.88
N TYR A 122 9.28 -13.45 15.70
CA TYR A 122 8.22 -14.45 15.50
C TYR A 122 8.60 -15.36 14.34
N SER A 123 8.45 -16.67 14.51
CA SER A 123 8.56 -17.63 13.42
C SER A 123 7.20 -18.17 13.03
N GLN A 124 6.98 -18.34 11.72
CA GLN A 124 5.73 -18.90 11.16
C GLN A 124 4.46 -18.22 11.68
N LYS A 125 4.49 -16.90 11.90
CA LYS A 125 3.31 -16.13 12.32
C LYS A 125 2.37 -15.95 11.13
N GLU A 126 1.09 -16.18 11.35
CA GLU A 126 0.03 -15.79 10.42
C GLU A 126 -0.20 -14.28 10.46
N LEU A 127 -0.20 -13.66 9.29
CA LEU A 127 -0.55 -12.26 9.10
C LEU A 127 -1.72 -12.14 8.14
N VAL A 128 -2.79 -11.50 8.60
CA VAL A 128 -3.95 -11.16 7.75
C VAL A 128 -3.65 -9.85 7.02
N LEU A 129 -3.51 -9.90 5.70
CA LEU A 129 -3.41 -8.73 4.83
C LEU A 129 -4.84 -8.29 4.49
N GLY A 130 -5.44 -7.50 5.38
CA GLY A 130 -6.89 -7.27 5.41
C GLY A 130 -7.41 -6.27 4.36
N LYS A 131 -6.75 -5.13 4.18
CA LYS A 131 -7.26 -4.07 3.29
C LYS A 131 -6.17 -3.47 2.43
N GLN A 132 -6.35 -3.50 1.11
CA GLN A 132 -5.50 -2.75 0.19
C GLN A 132 -5.64 -1.24 0.42
N LEU A 133 -4.50 -0.59 0.57
CA LEU A 133 -4.40 0.86 0.67
C LEU A 133 -3.81 1.47 -0.62
N TYR A 134 -2.96 0.72 -1.32
CA TYR A 134 -2.33 1.13 -2.57
C TYR A 134 -1.83 -0.09 -3.36
N ALA A 135 -1.90 -0.01 -4.68
CA ALA A 135 -1.34 -0.99 -5.60
C ALA A 135 -0.91 -0.31 -6.90
N ARG A 136 0.30 -0.60 -7.37
CA ARG A 136 0.86 -0.08 -8.63
C ARG A 136 1.90 -1.03 -9.19
N GLU A 137 1.83 -1.31 -10.49
CA GLU A 137 2.92 -1.99 -11.20
C GLU A 137 4.06 -1.02 -11.54
N LEU A 138 5.29 -1.50 -11.50
CA LEU A 138 6.49 -0.73 -11.86
C LEU A 138 6.76 -0.78 -13.37
N LYS A 139 5.72 -0.54 -14.16
CA LYS A 139 5.78 -0.46 -15.63
C LYS A 139 5.68 0.99 -16.11
N GLY A 140 6.31 1.29 -17.25
CA GLY A 140 6.28 2.63 -17.84
C GLY A 140 6.85 3.71 -16.92
N LEU A 141 7.92 3.38 -16.18
CA LEU A 141 8.51 4.28 -15.20
C LEU A 141 9.09 5.53 -15.87
N SER A 142 8.82 6.69 -15.27
CA SER A 142 9.46 7.95 -15.68
C SER A 142 10.97 7.88 -15.48
N GLU A 143 11.71 8.66 -16.26
CA GLU A 143 13.15 8.78 -16.11
C GLU A 143 13.54 9.29 -14.71
N SER A 144 14.67 8.79 -14.21
CA SER A 144 15.28 9.28 -12.96
C SER A 144 15.61 10.76 -13.06
N SER A 145 15.03 11.59 -12.21
CA SER A 145 15.26 13.03 -12.23
C SER A 145 15.29 13.64 -10.84
N GLN A 146 15.59 14.94 -10.78
CA GLN A 146 15.45 15.73 -9.54
C GLN A 146 13.98 16.02 -9.20
N TRP A 147 13.04 15.76 -10.13
CA TRP A 147 11.61 15.89 -9.85
C TRP A 147 11.09 14.59 -9.23
N GLN A 148 10.67 14.70 -7.98
CA GLN A 148 10.09 13.61 -7.21
C GLN A 148 8.57 13.73 -7.27
N ASP A 149 7.88 12.62 -7.46
CA ASP A 149 6.42 12.55 -7.58
C ASP A 149 5.88 11.50 -6.61
N TYR A 150 4.78 11.83 -5.93
CA TYR A 150 4.19 11.02 -4.86
C TYR A 150 2.70 10.79 -5.12
N ASP A 151 2.29 9.54 -4.98
CA ASP A 151 0.87 9.21 -4.87
C ASP A 151 0.42 9.34 -3.41
N ILE A 152 -0.89 9.58 -3.22
CA ILE A 152 -1.50 9.80 -1.90
C ILE A 152 -2.37 8.59 -1.54
N ILE A 153 -2.13 8.06 -0.34
CA ILE A 153 -2.98 7.08 0.32
C ILE A 153 -3.81 7.79 1.38
N ASN A 154 -5.14 7.78 1.23
CA ASN A 154 -6.06 8.38 2.20
C ASN A 154 -6.36 7.41 3.34
N LEU A 155 -6.00 7.77 4.58
CA LEU A 155 -6.31 6.97 5.78
C LEU A 155 -7.62 7.39 6.45
N GLY A 156 -8.17 8.54 6.07
CA GLY A 156 -9.39 9.15 6.64
C GLY A 156 -9.12 10.57 7.14
N GLY A 157 -10.14 11.42 7.17
CA GLY A 157 -10.00 12.81 7.63
C GLY A 157 -8.87 13.56 6.92
N THR A 158 -7.91 14.06 7.69
CA THR A 158 -6.69 14.76 7.25
C THR A 158 -5.46 13.85 7.14
N GLU A 159 -5.57 12.58 7.54
CA GLU A 159 -4.46 11.64 7.58
C GLU A 159 -4.14 11.04 6.21
N ARG A 160 -2.87 11.18 5.78
CA ARG A 160 -2.35 10.72 4.50
C ARG A 160 -1.04 9.95 4.65
N ILE A 161 -0.79 9.01 3.74
CA ILE A 161 0.57 8.54 3.45
C ILE A 161 0.92 8.98 2.05
N TYR A 162 2.08 9.61 1.90
CA TYR A 162 2.69 9.90 0.61
C TYR A 162 3.65 8.76 0.28
N ILE A 163 3.44 8.12 -0.86
CA ILE A 163 4.29 7.04 -1.37
C ILE A 163 5.02 7.51 -2.62
N HIS A 164 6.35 7.41 -2.61
CA HIS A 164 7.14 7.81 -3.77
C HIS A 164 6.83 6.91 -4.97
N LYS A 165 6.55 7.54 -6.11
CA LYS A 165 6.42 6.86 -7.38
C LYS A 165 7.81 6.52 -7.89
N ILE A 166 8.26 5.29 -7.58
CA ILE A 166 9.54 4.77 -8.05
C ILE A 166 9.69 5.08 -9.54
N GLN A 167 10.83 5.68 -9.86
CA GLN A 167 11.27 6.06 -11.22
C GLN A 167 12.27 5.01 -11.72
N GLN A 168 12.77 5.14 -12.94
CA GLN A 168 13.92 4.35 -13.39
C GLN A 168 15.14 4.58 -12.48
N ALA A 169 16.10 3.64 -12.50
CA ALA A 169 17.31 3.76 -11.71
C ALA A 169 18.18 4.97 -12.13
N PRO A 170 18.80 5.70 -11.18
CA PRO A 170 18.68 5.50 -9.73
C PRO A 170 17.37 6.06 -9.17
N SER A 171 16.77 5.36 -8.20
CA SER A 171 15.55 5.80 -7.52
C SER A 171 15.58 5.39 -6.04
N TYR A 172 14.42 5.39 -5.39
CA TYR A 172 14.26 4.97 -4.00
C TYR A 172 12.78 4.66 -3.70
N ASN A 173 12.53 3.84 -2.70
CA ASN A 173 11.22 3.62 -2.12
C ASN A 173 11.09 4.46 -0.84
N HIS A 174 10.02 5.23 -0.70
CA HIS A 174 9.85 6.13 0.44
C HIS A 174 8.39 6.34 0.78
N LEU A 175 8.06 6.16 2.06
CA LEU A 175 6.75 6.44 2.65
C LEU A 175 6.91 7.46 3.76
N ILE A 176 6.04 8.46 3.75
CA ILE A 176 5.92 9.44 4.82
C ILE A 176 4.46 9.66 5.17
N PHE A 177 4.15 9.61 6.47
CA PHE A 177 2.85 9.98 6.99
C PHE A 177 2.75 11.49 7.16
N VAL A 178 1.58 12.04 6.82
CA VAL A 178 1.25 13.46 6.98
C VAL A 178 -0.17 13.57 7.52
N ASP A 179 -0.35 14.26 8.64
CA ASP A 179 -1.64 14.76 9.09
C ASP A 179 -1.79 16.21 8.59
N LEU A 180 -2.66 16.41 7.59
CA LEU A 180 -2.74 17.66 6.84
C LEU A 180 -3.36 18.79 7.68
N VAL A 181 -2.61 19.88 7.79
CA VAL A 181 -3.10 21.18 8.28
C VAL A 181 -3.16 22.21 7.14
N ASN A 182 -2.33 22.02 6.10
CA ASN A 182 -2.28 22.86 4.90
C ASN A 182 -2.29 22.02 3.62
N ALA A 183 -2.41 22.69 2.47
CA ALA A 183 -2.17 22.05 1.19
C ALA A 183 -0.72 21.53 1.10
N CYS A 184 -0.55 20.34 0.54
CA CYS A 184 0.74 19.68 0.45
C CYS A 184 1.03 19.22 -0.98
N MET A 185 2.22 19.55 -1.49
CA MET A 185 2.59 19.25 -2.87
C MET A 185 2.96 17.76 -3.02
N GLN A 186 2.42 17.12 -4.05
CA GLN A 186 2.80 15.75 -4.44
C GLN A 186 4.07 15.70 -5.29
N LYS A 187 4.38 16.79 -5.98
CA LYS A 187 5.52 16.88 -6.89
C LYS A 187 6.41 18.05 -6.51
N PHE A 188 7.70 17.78 -6.34
CA PHE A 188 8.67 18.80 -5.96
C PHE A 188 10.07 18.45 -6.47
N ARG A 189 10.94 19.47 -6.52
CA ARG A 189 12.33 19.31 -6.94
C ARG A 189 13.24 19.10 -5.73
N THR A 190 14.20 18.20 -5.87
CA THR A 190 15.25 17.88 -4.89
C THR A 190 16.65 18.20 -5.40
N SER A 191 17.63 18.21 -4.51
CA SER A 191 19.03 18.50 -4.81
C SER A 191 19.68 17.43 -5.70
N LYS A 192 19.28 16.17 -5.53
CA LYS A 192 19.78 15.00 -6.26
C LYS A 192 18.63 14.13 -6.73
N ARG A 193 18.93 13.23 -7.69
CA ARG A 193 18.03 12.18 -8.17
C ARG A 193 17.62 11.21 -7.05
N VAL A 194 18.56 10.93 -6.15
CA VAL A 194 18.34 10.21 -4.88
C VAL A 194 18.74 11.14 -3.74
N PRO A 195 17.79 11.93 -3.20
CA PRO A 195 18.03 12.84 -2.09
C PRO A 195 18.10 12.09 -0.75
N PRO A 196 18.79 12.64 0.27
CA PRO A 196 18.76 12.07 1.61
C PRO A 196 17.39 12.26 2.29
N VAL A 197 17.07 11.40 3.27
CA VAL A 197 15.77 11.37 3.96
C VAL A 197 15.41 12.69 4.64
N ASN A 198 16.41 13.39 5.19
CA ASN A 198 16.19 14.68 5.84
C ASN A 198 15.72 15.75 4.84
N GLU A 199 16.25 15.76 3.60
CA GLU A 199 15.76 16.65 2.55
C GLU A 199 14.33 16.31 2.18
N LEU A 200 14.01 15.02 1.99
CA LEU A 200 12.64 14.57 1.70
C LEU A 200 11.67 15.01 2.80
N THR A 201 12.00 14.77 4.07
CA THR A 201 11.18 15.17 5.21
C THR A 201 10.95 16.69 5.24
N TYR A 202 11.98 17.48 4.94
CA TYR A 202 11.88 18.94 4.88
C TYR A 202 10.89 19.41 3.80
N LYS A 203 10.76 18.69 2.67
CA LYS A 203 9.78 19.04 1.62
C LYS A 203 8.33 18.97 2.09
N PHE A 204 8.06 18.21 3.16
CA PHE A 204 6.72 18.06 3.73
C PHE A 204 6.48 18.93 4.97
N VAL A 205 7.48 19.66 5.49
CA VAL A 205 7.42 20.30 6.83
C VAL A 205 6.26 21.28 6.99
N ASN A 206 5.83 21.93 5.91
CA ASN A 206 4.73 22.90 5.91
C ASN A 206 3.34 22.26 5.73
N CYS A 207 3.27 20.95 5.47
CA CYS A 207 2.03 20.24 5.20
C CYS A 207 1.20 19.96 6.47
N GLY A 208 1.87 19.77 7.60
CA GLY A 208 1.26 19.45 8.89
C GLY A 208 2.15 18.57 9.75
N THR A 209 1.56 17.72 10.60
CA THR A 209 2.34 16.81 11.45
C THR A 209 2.86 15.64 10.61
N LEU A 210 4.17 15.37 10.71
CA LEU A 210 4.85 14.37 9.89
C LEU A 210 5.37 13.20 10.71
N LYS A 211 5.43 12.04 10.08
CA LYS A 211 6.22 10.90 10.56
C LYS A 211 6.83 10.17 9.36
N PRO A 212 8.16 10.20 9.17
CA PRO A 212 8.83 9.31 8.22
C PRO A 212 8.50 7.86 8.56
N LEU A 213 8.09 7.07 7.57
CA LEU A 213 7.69 5.67 7.78
C LEU A 213 8.73 4.69 7.25
N TYR A 214 9.27 4.95 6.05
CA TYR A 214 10.23 4.05 5.43
C TYR A 214 11.02 4.75 4.35
N TYR A 215 12.31 4.39 4.20
CA TYR A 215 13.16 4.83 3.10
C TYR A 215 14.16 3.74 2.72
N ASN A 216 14.26 3.44 1.42
CA ASN A 216 15.29 2.56 0.88
C ASN A 216 15.68 2.99 -0.53
N ALA A 217 16.95 3.36 -0.71
CA ALA A 217 17.54 3.63 -2.02
C ALA A 217 18.52 2.55 -2.49
N ASN A 218 18.90 1.62 -1.61
CA ASN A 218 19.92 0.62 -1.88
C ASN A 218 19.47 -0.35 -2.99
N ASP A 219 18.20 -0.73 -2.97
CA ASP A 219 17.63 -1.68 -3.93
C ASP A 219 17.33 -1.03 -5.30
N PHE A 220 17.50 0.29 -5.40
CA PHE A 220 17.17 1.09 -6.58
C PHE A 220 18.38 1.83 -7.17
N LYS A 221 19.59 1.36 -6.85
CA LYS A 221 20.84 1.83 -7.45
C LYS A 221 20.92 1.41 -8.92
N LYS A 222 21.80 2.07 -9.67
CA LYS A 222 22.16 1.71 -11.05
C LYS A 222 23.32 0.73 -11.04
#